data_AF-A0A380Q671-F1
#
_entry.id   AF-A0A380Q671-F1
#
_cell.length_a   1.000
_cell.length_b   1.000
_cell.length_c   1.000
_cell.angle_alpha   90.00
_cell.angle_beta   90.00
_cell.angle_gamma   90.00
#
_symmetry.space_group_name_H-M   'P 1'
#
loop_
_entity.id
_entity.type
_entity.pdbx_description
1 polymer ?
#
loop_
_entity_poly.entity_id
_entity_poly.type
_entity_poly.pdbx_seq_one_letter_code
_entity_poly.pdbx_strand_id
1 'polypeptide(L)'
;MRYRREDESGDYTFGQGDNTFLIDSPEAVAQAVKTRFELWRGQWFLDLTEGTPYIQSVLGKQRSDVYILANRYSLHDCYPDRRLEKA
;
A
#
# COMPACT_ATOMS: atom_id res chain seq x y z
N MET A 1 -13.06 16.54 0.18
CA MET A 1 -11.82 15.84 0.56
C MET A 1 -11.05 16.67 1.57
N ARG A 2 -10.72 16.08 2.71
CA ARG A 2 -10.06 16.76 3.83
C ARG A 2 -8.84 15.98 4.26
N TYR A 3 -7.66 16.57 4.12
CA TYR A 3 -6.37 15.98 4.50
C TYR A 3 -5.68 16.86 5.53
N ARG A 4 -4.84 16.27 6.39
CA ARG A 4 -4.02 17.05 7.33
C ARG A 4 -2.77 17.53 6.61
N ARG A 5 -2.43 18.81 6.79
CA ARG A 5 -1.25 19.41 6.16
C ARG A 5 0.04 18.76 6.69
N GLU A 6 0.89 18.36 5.76
CA GLU A 6 2.26 17.92 5.99
C GLU A 6 3.22 19.13 5.95
N ASP A 7 4.31 19.09 6.72
CA ASP A 7 5.43 20.02 6.60
C ASP A 7 6.38 19.61 5.46
N GLU A 8 7.48 20.34 5.30
CA GLU A 8 8.50 20.04 4.27
C GLU A 8 9.18 18.67 4.48
N SER A 9 9.16 18.14 5.71
CA SER A 9 9.67 16.81 6.05
C SER A 9 8.65 15.70 5.79
N GLY A 10 7.41 16.05 5.45
CA GLY A 10 6.30 15.10 5.30
C GLY A 10 5.61 14.74 6.62
N ASP A 11 5.94 15.43 7.72
CA ASP A 11 5.32 15.20 9.02
C ASP A 11 4.04 16.00 9.19
N TYR A 12 3.11 15.45 9.96
CA TYR A 12 1.85 16.13 10.21
C TYR A 12 2.03 17.37 11.08
N THR A 13 1.50 18.49 10.59
CA THR A 13 1.48 19.75 11.33
C THR A 13 0.30 19.80 12.30
N PHE A 14 0.52 20.36 13.49
CA PHE A 14 -0.49 20.57 14.54
C PHE A 14 -0.49 22.02 15.03
N GLY A 15 -1.58 22.47 15.66
CA GLY A 15 -1.64 23.77 16.34
C GLY A 15 -1.89 25.00 15.44
N GLN A 16 -2.30 24.80 14.19
CA GLN A 16 -2.57 25.88 13.23
C GLN A 16 -4.08 26.19 13.07
N GLY A 17 -4.93 25.72 14.00
CA GLY A 17 -6.38 25.89 13.92
C GLY A 17 -6.96 25.31 12.63
N ASP A 18 -7.79 26.08 11.93
CA ASP A 18 -8.41 25.66 10.66
C ASP A 18 -7.39 25.43 9.54
N ASN A 19 -6.22 26.08 9.60
CA ASN A 19 -5.14 25.91 8.61
C ASN A 19 -4.38 24.58 8.74
N THR A 20 -4.66 23.79 9.79
CA THR A 20 -4.12 22.43 9.95
C THR A 20 -4.63 21.46 8.88
N PHE A 21 -5.73 21.80 8.19
CA PHE A 21 -6.33 20.93 7.19
C PHE A 21 -6.31 21.56 5.79
N LEU A 22 -6.05 20.72 4.80
CA LEU A 22 -6.33 21.00 3.39
C LEU A 22 -7.76 20.55 3.12
N ILE A 23 -8.61 21.48 2.68
CA ILE A 23 -10.04 21.23 2.42
C ILE A 23 -10.30 21.53 0.95
N ASP A 24 -10.75 20.51 0.22
CA ASP A 24 -11.20 20.61 -1.18
C ASP A 24 -10.22 21.35 -2.10
N SER A 25 -8.91 21.18 -1.84
CA SER A 25 -7.84 21.88 -2.54
C SER A 25 -6.99 20.91 -3.39
N PRO A 26 -6.30 21.39 -4.43
CA PRO A 26 -5.44 20.56 -5.26
C PRO A 26 -4.28 19.93 -4.46
N GLU A 27 -3.82 20.59 -3.40
CA GLU A 27 -2.79 20.05 -2.50
C GLU A 27 -3.29 18.80 -1.77
N ALA A 28 -4.58 18.75 -1.40
CA ALA A 28 -5.18 17.55 -0.80
C ALA A 28 -5.18 16.36 -1.76
N VAL A 29 -5.40 16.60 -3.06
CA VAL A 29 -5.31 15.57 -4.11
C VAL A 29 -3.86 15.11 -4.29
N ALA A 30 -2.92 16.05 -4.34
CA ALA A 30 -1.50 15.74 -4.47
C ALA A 30 -1.02 14.86 -3.30
N GLN A 31 -1.43 15.18 -2.08
CA GLN A 31 -1.12 14.38 -0.90
C GLN A 31 -1.74 12.98 -0.99
N ALA A 32 -3.00 12.86 -1.38
CA ALA A 32 -3.64 11.56 -1.56
C ALA A 32 -2.92 10.67 -2.59
N VAL A 33 -2.49 11.25 -3.71
CA VAL A 33 -1.72 10.55 -4.75
C VAL A 33 -0.33 10.17 -4.25
N LYS A 34 0.36 11.07 -3.54
CA LYS A 34 1.66 10.80 -2.90
C LYS A 34 1.58 9.61 -1.96
N THR A 35 0.63 9.58 -1.02
CA THR A 35 0.48 8.48 -0.06
C THR A 35 0.20 7.14 -0.76
N ARG A 36 -0.52 7.17 -1.89
CA ARG A 36 -0.76 5.96 -2.70
C ARG A 36 0.48 5.43 -3.41
N PHE A 37 1.37 6.32 -3.84
CA PHE A 37 2.67 5.91 -4.38
C PHE A 37 3.64 5.48 -3.28
N GLU A 38 3.58 6.03 -2.08
CA GLU A 38 4.45 5.59 -0.98
C GLU A 38 4.03 4.21 -0.43
N LEU A 39 2.76 3.85 -0.53
CA LEU A 39 2.27 2.55 -0.10
C LEU A 39 2.73 1.43 -1.04
N TRP A 40 3.56 0.51 -0.52
CA TRP A 40 3.98 -0.66 -1.30
C TRP A 40 2.96 -1.79 -1.20
N ARG A 41 2.85 -2.56 -2.28
CA ARG A 41 1.97 -3.73 -2.31
C ARG A 41 2.37 -4.74 -1.22
N GLY A 42 1.41 -5.10 -0.37
CA GLY A 42 1.61 -6.05 0.74
C GLY A 42 2.11 -5.45 2.04
N GLN A 43 2.33 -4.13 2.13
CA GLN A 43 2.64 -3.47 3.40
C GLN A 43 1.39 -3.22 4.26
N TRP A 44 0.22 -3.07 3.65
CA TRP A 44 -1.02 -2.87 4.39
C TRP A 44 -1.53 -4.22 4.93
N PHE A 45 -1.54 -4.39 6.25
CA PHE A 45 -1.99 -5.62 6.92
C PHE A 45 -3.45 -6.04 6.63
N LEU A 46 -4.37 -5.08 6.42
CA LEU A 46 -5.78 -5.33 6.13
C LEU A 46 -6.01 -5.82 4.70
N ASP A 47 -5.21 -5.35 3.75
CA ASP A 47 -5.31 -5.74 2.35
C ASP A 47 -3.92 -5.79 1.70
N LEU A 48 -3.45 -7.00 1.44
CA LEU A 48 -2.15 -7.25 0.83
C LEU A 48 -2.13 -7.00 -0.68
N THR A 49 -3.29 -6.77 -1.29
CA THR A 49 -3.43 -6.47 -2.72
C THR A 49 -3.30 -4.97 -3.03
N GLU A 50 -3.51 -4.13 -2.01
CA GLU A 50 -3.39 -2.68 -2.07
C GLU A 50 -1.92 -2.21 -2.07
N GLY A 51 -1.65 -1.13 -2.80
CA GLY A 51 -0.33 -0.51 -2.93
C GLY A 51 0.33 -0.73 -4.29
N THR A 52 1.41 0.01 -4.54
CA THR A 52 2.09 -0.01 -5.84
C THR A 52 3.12 -1.15 -5.90
N PRO A 53 3.06 -2.05 -6.91
CA PRO A 53 3.97 -3.20 -7.02
C PRO A 53 5.33 -2.83 -7.62
N TYR A 54 6.08 -1.96 -6.93
CA TYR A 54 7.40 -1.48 -7.39
C TYR A 54 8.40 -2.62 -7.62
N ILE A 55 8.45 -3.59 -6.71
CA ILE A 55 9.40 -4.72 -6.73
C ILE A 55 9.12 -5.70 -7.88
N GLN A 56 7.85 -5.86 -8.28
CA GLN A 56 7.44 -6.96 -9.16
C GLN A 56 7.26 -6.55 -10.62
N SER A 57 6.94 -5.28 -10.89
CA SER A 57 6.51 -4.85 -12.23
C SER A 57 7.14 -3.55 -12.73
N VAL A 58 7.56 -2.65 -11.83
CA VAL A 58 7.97 -1.29 -12.23
C VAL A 58 9.49 -1.17 -12.40
N LEU A 59 10.29 -1.87 -11.60
CA LEU A 59 11.77 -1.77 -11.65
C LEU A 59 12.49 -2.80 -12.54
N GLY A 60 11.77 -3.60 -13.35
CA GLY A 60 12.37 -4.46 -14.37
C GLY A 60 13.33 -5.56 -13.88
N LYS A 61 13.48 -5.76 -12.57
CA LYS A 61 14.28 -6.85 -12.01
C LYS A 61 13.42 -8.11 -11.90
N GLN A 62 13.49 -8.94 -12.93
CA GLN A 62 12.83 -10.24 -12.97
C GLN A 62 13.27 -11.07 -11.74
N ARG A 63 12.32 -11.48 -10.89
CA ARG A 63 12.62 -12.34 -9.73
C ARG A 63 13.05 -13.71 -10.24
N SER A 64 14.03 -14.34 -9.58
CA SER A 64 14.37 -15.73 -9.84
C SER A 64 13.18 -16.63 -9.50
N ASP A 65 12.99 -17.70 -10.29
CA ASP A 65 11.87 -18.64 -10.16
C ASP A 65 11.74 -19.21 -8.74
N VAL A 66 12.86 -19.30 -8.01
CA VAL A 66 12.95 -19.73 -6.62
C VAL A 66 12.11 -18.87 -5.68
N TYR A 67 12.04 -17.55 -5.89
CA TYR A 67 11.24 -16.67 -5.04
C TYR A 67 9.74 -16.85 -5.30
N ILE A 68 9.34 -17.04 -6.56
CA ILE A 68 7.95 -17.33 -6.93
C ILE A 68 7.50 -18.66 -6.33
N LEU A 69 8.38 -19.67 -6.36
CA LEU A 69 8.14 -20.98 -5.77
C LEU A 69 7.92 -20.87 -4.24
N ALA A 70 8.79 -20.13 -3.54
CA ALA A 70 8.69 -19.95 -2.08
C ALA A 70 7.37 -19.27 -1.65
N ASN A 71 6.91 -18.25 -2.38
CA ASN A 71 5.63 -17.62 -2.11
C ASN A 71 4.44 -18.56 -2.34
N ARG A 72 4.51 -19.44 -3.36
CA ARG A 72 3.46 -20.43 -3.64
C ARG A 72 3.34 -21.44 -2.50
N TYR A 73 4.46 -21.97 -2.01
CA TYR A 73 4.45 -22.90 -0.87
C TYR A 73 3.91 -22.24 0.39
N SER A 74 4.33 -21.01 0.69
CA SER A 74 3.85 -20.28 1.88
C SER A 74 2.33 -20.01 1.84
N LEU A 75 1.75 -19.72 0.68
CA LEU A 75 0.30 -19.56 0.54
C LEU A 75 -0.46 -20.89 0.66
N HIS A 76 0.11 -21.98 0.13
CA HIS A 76 -0.48 -23.32 0.24
C HIS A 76 -0.48 -23.82 1.69
N ASP A 77 0.56 -23.51 2.47
CA ASP A 77 0.64 -23.90 3.88
C ASP A 77 -0.32 -23.08 4.77
N CYS A 78 -0.60 -21.82 4.41
CA CYS A 78 -1.56 -20.97 5.14
C CYS A 78 -3.04 -21.29 4.83
N TYR A 79 -3.34 -21.96 3.72
CA TYR A 79 -4.70 -22.39 3.37
C TYR A 79 -4.68 -23.85 2.91
N PRO A 80 -4.71 -24.82 3.85
CA PRO A 80 -4.95 -26.20 3.46
C PRO A 80 -6.31 -26.28 2.76
N ASP A 81 -6.28 -26.87 1.57
CA ASP A 81 -7.34 -26.91 0.57
C ASP A 81 -8.74 -27.16 1.16
N ARG A 82 -9.61 -26.14 1.14
CA ARG A 82 -11.00 -26.21 1.64
C ARG A 82 -11.98 -26.84 0.63
N ARG A 83 -11.49 -27.72 -0.25
CA ARG A 83 -12.20 -28.20 -1.44
C ARG A 83 -12.54 -29.70 -1.42
N LEU A 84 -12.64 -30.33 -0.24
CA LEU A 84 -13.01 -31.75 -0.10
C LEU A 84 -14.07 -32.04 1.00
N GLU A 85 -15.10 -31.19 1.16
CA GLU A 85 -16.23 -31.48 2.09
C GLU A 85 -17.62 -31.54 1.41
N LYS A 86 -17.68 -31.72 0.09
CA LYS A 86 -18.95 -31.89 -0.63
C LYS A 86 -18.86 -33.04 -1.63
N ALA A 87 -18.93 -34.27 -1.14
CA ALA A 87 -19.38 -35.44 -1.88
C ALA A 87 -19.89 -36.50 -0.89
#